data_AF-A0A559K349-F1
#
_entry.id   AF-A0A559K349-F1
#
_cell.length_a   1.000
_cell.length_b   1.000
_cell.length_c   1.000
_cell.angle_alpha   90.00
_cell.angle_beta   90.00
_cell.angle_gamma   90.00
#
_symmetry.space_group_name_H-M   'P 1'
#
loop_
_entity.id
_entity.type
_entity.pdbx_description
1 polymer ?
#
loop_
_entity_poly.entity_id
_entity_poly.type
_entity_poly.pdbx_seq_one_letter_code
_entity_poly.pdbx_strand_id
1 'polypeptide(L)'
;MWEKFRDQLKGLTNEQQLKLYEHFLRNLITEREAELPKELMLRAIEQHARIVDIELNVVPRNSETMVYEQPLQKGQVIHAKFIGLGEVLDAPHYAVIWDVNVKAGHVVVIPLSSKKRHGTDKRNIGVVEGISQRGLVPTESLAKVDQMTTISRKAIHILTLEGSDLDATEKKVPVLLSDVQIQLVDDLFRTRYLNEPTLYDVIMRHIRLLVPVRIPESYLSYLSRPVSYILIGDKLYFKCGNNAEMKTIELVDLGFIKFKVRSDLIRSLLSDDAGIRTAAEESISGQLYAATSKSNGGKEMVDASET
;
A
#
# COMPACT_ATOMS: atom_id res chain seq x y z
N MET A 1 39.12 -12.41 22.45
CA MET A 1 40.00 -11.32 21.98
C MET A 1 39.64 -10.00 22.66
N TRP A 2 38.40 -9.54 22.57
CA TRP A 2 37.91 -8.31 23.21
C TRP A 2 38.09 -8.24 24.74
N GLU A 3 37.84 -9.32 25.46
CA GLU A 3 37.98 -9.35 26.92
C GLU A 3 39.43 -9.15 27.38
N LYS A 4 40.39 -9.76 26.68
CA LYS A 4 41.83 -9.57 26.95
C LYS A 4 42.30 -8.15 26.67
N PHE A 5 41.77 -7.51 25.62
CA PHE A 5 42.04 -6.10 25.31
C PHE A 5 41.45 -5.17 26.38
N ARG A 6 40.21 -5.43 26.82
CA ARG A 6 39.53 -4.66 27.87
C ARG A 6 40.27 -4.72 29.21
N ASP A 7 40.84 -5.87 29.57
CA ASP A 7 41.62 -6.00 30.80
C ASP A 7 42.97 -5.26 30.74
N GLN A 8 43.58 -5.14 29.55
CA GLN A 8 44.78 -4.34 29.34
C GLN A 8 44.54 -2.82 29.43
N LEU A 9 43.30 -2.37 29.24
CA LEU A 9 42.93 -0.95 29.33
C LEU A 9 42.77 -0.45 30.78
N LYS A 10 42.44 -1.33 31.74
CA LYS A 10 42.04 -0.95 33.11
C LYS A 10 43.13 -0.22 33.92
N GLY A 11 44.40 -0.31 33.53
CA GLY A 11 45.53 0.34 34.22
C GLY A 11 46.06 1.61 33.55
N LEU A 12 45.47 2.04 32.43
CA LEU A 12 45.95 3.16 31.62
C LEU A 12 45.16 4.45 31.88
N THR A 13 45.75 5.60 31.55
CA THR A 13 45.04 6.89 31.59
C THR A 13 43.97 6.95 30.51
N ASN A 14 42.93 7.78 30.69
CA ASN A 14 41.83 7.92 29.71
C ASN A 14 42.33 8.24 28.29
N GLU A 15 43.37 9.07 28.14
CA GLU A 15 43.93 9.42 26.83
C GLU A 15 44.63 8.22 26.16
N GLN A 16 45.37 7.41 26.95
CA GLN A 16 46.02 6.20 26.46
C GLN A 16 44.99 5.12 26.09
N GLN A 17 43.93 5.00 26.88
CA GLN A 17 42.82 4.09 26.58
C GLN A 17 42.15 4.48 25.27
N LEU A 18 41.88 5.77 25.04
CA LEU A 18 41.27 6.27 23.80
C LEU A 18 42.13 5.96 22.57
N LYS A 19 43.44 6.24 22.63
CA LYS A 19 44.37 5.97 21.52
C LYS A 19 44.45 4.48 21.17
N LEU A 20 44.54 3.60 22.18
CA LEU A 20 44.55 2.15 21.97
C LEU A 20 43.23 1.65 21.42
N TYR A 21 42.11 2.19 21.90
CA TYR A 21 40.77 1.87 21.41
C TYR A 21 40.60 2.27 19.94
N GLU A 22 41.01 3.48 19.56
CA GLU A 22 41.00 3.94 18.16
C GLU A 22 41.88 3.06 17.27
N HIS A 23 43.08 2.71 17.73
CA HIS A 23 43.98 1.84 16.96
C HIS A 23 43.40 0.43 16.78
N PHE A 24 42.85 -0.16 17.86
CA PHE A 24 42.19 -1.46 17.79
C PHE A 24 40.99 -1.45 16.85
N LEU A 25 40.14 -0.41 16.92
CA LEU A 25 39.01 -0.26 16.00
C LEU A 25 39.46 -0.13 14.55
N ARG A 26 40.49 0.67 14.26
CA ARG A 26 41.03 0.79 12.90
C ARG A 26 41.51 -0.55 12.37
N ASN A 27 42.30 -1.29 13.15
CA ASN A 27 42.81 -2.60 12.72
C ASN A 27 41.67 -3.58 12.47
N LEU A 28 40.66 -3.61 13.35
CA LEU A 28 39.49 -4.47 13.20
C LEU A 28 38.66 -4.10 11.95
N ILE A 29 38.51 -2.81 11.66
CA ILE A 29 37.84 -2.34 10.43
C ILE A 29 38.65 -2.78 9.20
N THR A 30 39.96 -2.55 9.17
CA THR A 30 40.82 -2.92 8.04
C THR A 30 40.84 -4.43 7.78
N GLU A 31 40.89 -5.25 8.82
CA GLU A 31 40.78 -6.71 8.70
C GLU A 31 39.43 -7.12 8.08
N ARG A 32 38.33 -6.51 8.54
CA ARG A 32 36.99 -6.80 7.99
C ARG A 32 36.79 -6.27 6.58
N GLU A 33 37.37 -5.12 6.24
CA GLU A 33 37.38 -4.57 4.88
C GLU A 33 38.11 -5.49 3.90
N ALA A 34 39.22 -6.11 4.32
CA ALA A 34 39.97 -7.06 3.50
C ALA A 34 39.17 -8.34 3.19
N GLU A 35 38.25 -8.72 4.07
CA GLU A 35 37.36 -9.89 3.89
C GLU A 35 36.13 -9.57 3.02
N LEU A 36 35.81 -8.30 2.81
CA LEU A 36 34.59 -7.88 2.12
C LEU A 36 34.77 -7.86 0.59
N PRO A 37 33.81 -8.41 -0.17
CA PRO A 37 33.71 -8.16 -1.61
C PRO A 37 33.73 -6.66 -1.91
N LYS A 38 34.51 -6.25 -2.92
CA LYS A 38 34.67 -4.83 -3.32
C LYS A 38 33.34 -4.11 -3.53
N GLU A 39 32.34 -4.79 -4.09
CA GLU A 39 31.00 -4.23 -4.29
C GLU A 39 30.29 -3.89 -2.97
N LEU A 40 30.40 -4.76 -1.96
CA LEU A 40 29.80 -4.51 -0.64
C LEU A 40 30.50 -3.36 0.08
N MET A 41 31.83 -3.27 -0.06
CA MET A 41 32.60 -2.17 0.49
C MET A 41 32.17 -0.82 -0.11
N LEU A 42 32.00 -0.74 -1.44
CA LEU A 42 31.51 0.47 -2.11
C LEU A 42 30.11 0.87 -1.62
N ARG A 43 29.19 -0.10 -1.52
CA ARG A 43 27.84 0.16 -0.98
C ARG A 43 27.88 0.66 0.47
N ALA A 44 28.74 0.08 1.31
CA ALA A 44 28.90 0.52 2.70
C ALA A 44 29.45 1.95 2.79
N ILE A 45 30.41 2.32 1.93
CA ILE A 45 30.94 3.69 1.85
C ILE A 45 29.85 4.68 1.42
N GLU A 46 29.08 4.35 0.38
CA GLU A 46 27.97 5.20 -0.07
C GLU A 46 26.89 5.36 1.01
N GLN A 47 26.56 4.28 1.71
CA GLN A 47 25.63 4.31 2.82
C GLN A 47 26.15 5.19 3.96
N HIS A 48 27.42 5.06 4.33
CA HIS A 48 28.05 5.88 5.36
C HIS A 48 28.03 7.36 4.99
N ALA A 49 28.36 7.71 3.74
CA ALA A 49 28.29 9.09 3.26
C ALA A 49 26.86 9.66 3.36
N ARG A 50 25.83 8.87 3.01
CA ARG A 50 24.43 9.28 3.17
C ARG A 50 24.06 9.50 4.63
N ILE A 51 24.52 8.66 5.56
CA ILE A 51 24.29 8.84 7.00
C ILE A 51 24.89 10.18 7.47
N VAL A 52 26.13 10.46 7.09
CA VAL A 52 26.81 11.71 7.45
C VAL A 52 26.04 12.91 6.91
N ASP A 53 25.66 12.90 5.63
CA ASP A 53 24.86 13.96 5.02
C ASP A 53 23.55 14.22 5.77
N ILE A 54 22.85 13.15 6.16
CA ILE A 54 21.58 13.24 6.90
C ILE A 54 21.83 13.85 8.27
N GLU A 55 22.88 13.42 8.98
CA GLU A 55 23.14 13.94 10.32
C GLU A 55 23.55 15.41 10.35
N LEU A 56 24.26 15.85 9.31
CA LEU A 56 24.64 17.25 9.12
C LEU A 56 23.45 18.16 8.79
N ASN A 57 22.36 17.62 8.25
CA ASN A 57 21.16 18.41 7.96
C ASN A 57 20.48 18.91 9.25
N VAL A 58 20.26 20.22 9.33
CA VAL A 58 19.55 20.88 10.42
C VAL A 58 18.11 21.18 9.98
N VAL A 59 17.14 20.64 10.71
CA VAL A 59 15.72 20.96 10.51
C VAL A 59 15.28 21.89 11.64
N PRO A 60 14.98 23.16 11.35
CA PRO A 60 14.65 24.13 12.38
C PRO A 60 13.32 23.77 13.06
N ARG A 61 13.27 24.09 14.35
CA ARG A 61 12.14 23.81 15.23
C ARG A 61 11.83 25.07 16.01
N ASN A 62 10.57 25.48 15.99
CA ASN A 62 10.10 26.58 16.80
C ASN A 62 10.25 26.20 18.29
N SER A 63 10.96 27.02 19.06
CA SER A 63 11.34 26.75 20.45
C SER A 63 10.16 26.74 21.42
N GLU A 64 9.10 27.50 21.12
CA GLU A 64 7.91 27.62 21.99
C GLU A 64 6.92 26.48 21.77
N THR A 65 6.57 26.22 20.50
CA THR A 65 5.57 25.22 20.12
C THR A 65 6.15 23.81 20.03
N MET A 66 7.49 23.72 19.93
CA MET A 66 8.21 22.48 19.67
C MET A 66 7.77 21.82 18.35
N VAL A 67 7.27 22.60 17.40
CA VAL A 67 6.88 22.18 16.06
C VAL A 67 8.01 22.45 15.08
N TYR A 68 8.26 21.49 14.19
CA TYR A 68 9.23 21.68 13.11
C TYR A 68 8.71 22.71 12.11
N GLU A 69 9.57 23.64 11.69
CA GLU A 69 9.21 24.70 10.75
C GLU A 69 8.96 24.17 9.34
N GLN A 70 9.45 22.96 9.02
CA GLN A 70 9.15 22.25 7.79
C GLN A 70 7.74 21.63 7.92
N PRO A 71 6.69 22.25 7.34
CA PRO A 71 5.35 21.67 7.42
C PRO A 71 5.32 20.45 6.51
N LEU A 72 5.04 19.30 7.11
CA LEU A 72 4.84 18.05 6.38
C LEU A 72 3.39 17.63 6.59
N GLN A 73 2.77 17.11 5.54
CA GLN A 73 1.39 16.63 5.61
C GLN A 73 1.21 15.28 4.93
N LYS A 74 0.19 14.55 5.36
CA LYS A 74 -0.20 13.29 4.72
C LYS A 74 -0.52 13.53 3.25
N GLY A 75 -0.08 12.61 2.38
CA GLY A 75 -0.26 12.70 0.94
C GLY A 75 0.80 13.55 0.22
N GLN A 76 1.67 14.25 0.95
CA GLN A 76 2.79 14.99 0.35
C GLN A 76 3.85 14.05 -0.20
N VAL A 77 4.36 14.37 -1.38
CA VAL A 77 5.44 13.63 -2.03
C VAL A 77 6.77 14.29 -1.71
N ILE A 78 7.73 13.47 -1.34
CA ILE A 78 9.07 13.87 -0.97
C ILE A 78 10.11 13.05 -1.73
N HIS A 79 11.32 13.58 -1.79
CA HIS A 79 12.51 12.82 -2.14
C HIS A 79 13.30 12.57 -0.86
N ALA A 80 13.53 11.31 -0.50
CA ALA A 80 14.16 10.95 0.77
C ALA A 80 15.41 10.11 0.54
N LYS A 81 16.45 10.35 1.34
CA LYS A 81 17.64 9.51 1.41
C LYS A 81 17.36 8.32 2.34
N PHE A 82 17.03 7.16 1.79
CA PHE A 82 16.83 5.95 2.60
C PHE A 82 18.17 5.31 3.00
N ILE A 83 18.20 4.80 4.22
CA ILE A 83 19.31 3.99 4.77
C ILE A 83 18.69 2.66 5.17
N GLY A 84 18.97 1.63 4.39
CA GLY A 84 18.36 0.30 4.55
C GLY A 84 19.42 -0.78 4.73
N LEU A 85 19.05 -1.87 5.40
CA LEU A 85 19.87 -3.07 5.49
C LEU A 85 19.12 -4.25 4.85
N GLY A 86 19.85 -5.10 4.13
CA GLY A 86 19.26 -6.27 3.46
C GLY A 86 18.33 -5.90 2.31
N GLU A 87 17.07 -6.33 2.39
CA GLU A 87 16.06 -6.13 1.35
C GLU A 87 15.33 -4.77 1.44
N VAL A 88 15.64 -3.97 2.46
CA VAL A 88 15.07 -2.63 2.65
C VAL A 88 15.72 -1.66 1.66
N LEU A 89 14.97 -0.64 1.24
CA LEU A 89 15.49 0.43 0.39
C LEU A 89 16.69 1.13 1.04
N ASP A 90 17.81 1.15 0.33
CA ASP A 90 19.07 1.77 0.74
C ASP A 90 19.58 2.74 -0.33
N ALA A 91 18.69 3.59 -0.86
CA ALA A 91 19.04 4.58 -1.87
C ALA A 91 18.06 5.77 -1.83
N PRO A 92 18.44 6.94 -2.36
CA PRO A 92 17.51 8.04 -2.57
C PRO A 92 16.29 7.61 -3.38
N HIS A 93 15.09 7.92 -2.90
CA HIS A 93 13.85 7.50 -3.53
C HIS A 93 12.72 8.49 -3.28
N TYR A 94 11.75 8.50 -4.19
CA TYR A 94 10.49 9.20 -3.97
C TYR A 94 9.63 8.44 -2.97
N ALA A 95 8.91 9.18 -2.13
CA ALA A 95 8.01 8.60 -1.15
C ALA A 95 6.84 9.54 -0.85
N VAL A 96 5.73 8.95 -0.41
CA VAL A 96 4.56 9.66 0.07
C VAL A 96 4.60 9.68 1.58
N ILE A 97 4.36 10.84 2.15
CA ILE A 97 4.16 10.98 3.59
C ILE A 97 2.83 10.37 3.97
N TRP A 98 2.86 9.36 4.83
CA TRP A 98 1.66 8.62 5.24
C TRP A 98 1.14 9.07 6.60
N ASP A 99 2.04 9.27 7.55
CA ASP A 99 1.71 9.78 8.88
C ASP A 99 2.75 10.80 9.35
N VAL A 100 2.25 11.87 9.99
CA VAL A 100 3.06 12.99 10.48
C VAL A 100 2.64 13.36 11.88
N ASN A 101 3.61 13.30 12.78
CA ASN A 101 3.55 14.04 14.02
C ASN A 101 4.38 15.32 13.87
N VAL A 102 3.74 16.48 14.03
CA VAL A 102 4.36 17.80 13.85
C VAL A 102 5.50 18.10 14.84
N LYS A 103 5.54 17.39 15.98
CA LYS A 103 6.59 17.50 17.02
C LYS A 103 7.64 16.40 16.95
N ALA A 104 7.40 15.32 16.20
CA ALA A 104 8.33 14.20 16.10
C ALA A 104 9.41 14.49 15.05
N GLY A 105 10.66 14.09 15.34
CA GLY A 105 11.80 14.22 14.42
C GLY A 105 11.77 13.24 13.25
N HIS A 106 10.74 12.39 13.17
CA HIS A 106 10.56 11.38 12.15
C HIS A 106 9.13 11.40 11.60
N VAL A 107 8.94 10.80 10.43
CA VAL A 107 7.65 10.63 9.76
C VAL A 107 7.55 9.23 9.15
N VAL A 108 6.32 8.75 8.98
CA VAL A 108 6.06 7.47 8.30
C VAL A 108 5.85 7.75 6.82
N VAL A 109 6.54 6.99 5.98
CA VAL A 109 6.53 7.17 4.53
C VAL A 109 6.28 5.85 3.80
N ILE A 110 5.64 5.96 2.64
CA ILE A 110 5.42 4.87 1.70
C ILE A 110 6.27 5.15 0.45
N PRO A 111 7.29 4.34 0.15
CA PRO A 111 8.13 4.55 -1.02
C PRO A 111 7.35 4.40 -2.34
N LEU A 112 7.74 5.17 -3.37
CA LEU A 112 7.17 5.14 -4.72
C LEU A 112 8.17 4.58 -5.72
N SER A 113 7.70 3.78 -6.69
CA SER A 113 8.54 3.21 -7.75
C SER A 113 7.90 3.36 -9.12
N SER A 114 8.71 3.61 -10.15
CA SER A 114 8.29 3.61 -11.56
C SER A 114 8.42 2.24 -12.23
N LYS A 115 9.09 1.27 -11.59
CA LYS A 115 9.31 -0.07 -12.15
C LYS A 115 8.06 -0.94 -12.05
N LYS A 116 7.31 -1.06 -13.15
CA LYS A 116 6.18 -1.99 -13.27
C LYS A 116 6.66 -3.44 -13.31
N ARG A 117 5.94 -4.32 -12.59
CA ARG A 117 5.99 -5.76 -12.88
C ARG A 117 5.15 -6.03 -14.14
N HIS A 118 5.42 -7.10 -14.89
CA HIS A 118 4.63 -7.43 -16.08
C HIS A 118 3.13 -7.53 -15.73
N GLY A 119 2.28 -6.82 -16.49
CA GLY A 119 0.83 -6.75 -16.30
C GLY A 119 0.35 -5.51 -15.53
N THR A 120 -0.91 -5.53 -15.08
CA THR A 120 -1.53 -4.51 -14.23
C THR A 120 -1.07 -4.67 -12.79
N ASP A 121 -0.12 -3.84 -12.35
CA ASP A 121 0.34 -3.84 -10.96
C ASP A 121 -0.72 -3.16 -10.07
N LYS A 122 -1.31 -3.92 -9.15
CA LYS A 122 -2.34 -3.40 -8.23
C LYS A 122 -1.85 -2.24 -7.36
N ARG A 123 -0.54 -2.06 -7.23
CA ARG A 123 0.10 -0.97 -6.47
C ARG A 123 0.10 0.38 -7.20
N ASN A 124 -0.41 0.40 -8.42
CA ASN A 124 -0.41 1.58 -9.27
C ASN A 124 -1.36 2.66 -8.76
N ILE A 125 -0.83 3.87 -8.60
CA ILE A 125 -1.58 5.06 -8.20
C ILE A 125 -1.66 6.09 -9.34
N GLY A 126 -1.31 5.70 -10.57
CA GLY A 126 -1.31 6.56 -11.74
C GLY A 126 -0.12 7.52 -11.77
N VAL A 127 -0.23 8.56 -12.59
CA VAL A 127 0.82 9.57 -12.75
C VAL A 127 0.73 10.58 -11.60
N VAL A 128 1.86 10.83 -10.95
CA VAL A 128 1.98 11.89 -9.93
C VAL A 128 2.67 13.09 -10.57
N GLU A 129 1.95 14.20 -10.62
CA GLU A 129 2.47 15.46 -11.15
C GLU A 129 3.68 15.94 -10.33
N GLY A 130 4.71 16.47 -10.97
CA GLY A 130 5.93 16.96 -10.30
C GLY A 130 7.00 15.92 -9.96
N ILE A 131 6.72 14.61 -10.06
CA ILE A 131 7.77 13.57 -10.03
C ILE A 131 8.41 13.40 -11.41
N SER A 132 7.61 13.57 -12.48
CA SER A 132 8.08 13.42 -13.85
C SER A 132 9.06 14.54 -14.20
N GLN A 133 10.29 14.17 -14.54
CA GLN A 133 11.34 15.12 -14.94
C GLN A 133 10.90 15.86 -16.22
N ARG A 134 11.12 17.18 -16.26
CA ARG A 134 10.80 18.03 -17.42
C ARG A 134 11.38 17.42 -18.70
N GLY A 135 10.53 17.12 -19.69
CA GLY A 135 10.93 16.56 -20.99
C GLY A 135 10.92 15.03 -21.09
N LEU A 136 10.57 14.31 -20.01
CA LEU A 136 10.37 12.85 -20.04
C LEU A 136 8.89 12.48 -20.06
N VAL A 137 8.58 11.34 -20.68
CA VAL A 137 7.21 10.79 -20.74
C VAL A 137 6.70 10.60 -19.30
N PRO A 138 5.50 11.11 -18.95
CA PRO A 138 4.94 10.92 -17.62
C PRO A 138 4.90 9.43 -17.26
N THR A 139 5.51 9.09 -16.13
CA THR A 139 5.57 7.70 -15.66
C THR A 139 4.58 7.46 -14.54
N GLU A 140 3.87 6.34 -14.62
CA GLU A 140 3.02 5.89 -13.53
C GLU A 140 3.85 5.54 -12.29
N SER A 141 3.31 5.88 -11.13
CA SER A 141 3.90 5.63 -9.84
C SER A 141 3.22 4.45 -9.16
N LEU A 142 4.03 3.59 -8.55
CA LEU A 142 3.58 2.43 -7.78
C LEU A 142 3.89 2.67 -6.30
N ALA A 143 2.90 2.56 -5.44
CA ALA A 143 3.07 2.67 -3.99
C ALA A 143 3.54 1.33 -3.39
N LYS A 144 4.74 1.31 -2.83
CA LYS A 144 5.33 0.15 -2.15
C LYS A 144 4.88 0.11 -0.69
N VAL A 145 3.60 -0.10 -0.50
CA VAL A 145 2.98 -0.18 0.84
C VAL A 145 3.66 -1.26 1.69
N ASP A 146 4.10 -2.36 1.09
CA ASP A 146 4.86 -3.43 1.74
C ASP A 146 6.24 -3.00 2.29
N GLN A 147 6.78 -1.87 1.83
CA GLN A 147 8.04 -1.28 2.28
C GLN A 147 7.81 0.04 3.05
N MET A 148 6.63 0.23 3.65
CA MET A 148 6.35 1.37 4.52
C MET A 148 7.37 1.42 5.66
N THR A 149 7.94 2.60 5.92
CA THR A 149 9.01 2.76 6.90
C THR A 149 8.96 4.14 7.56
N THR A 150 9.69 4.28 8.67
CA THR A 150 9.86 5.55 9.38
C THR A 150 11.22 6.16 9.03
N ILE A 151 11.24 7.43 8.63
CA ILE A 151 12.47 8.15 8.29
C ILE A 151 12.61 9.44 9.10
N SER A 152 13.86 9.86 9.34
CA SER A 152 14.17 11.16 9.95
C SER A 152 13.76 12.31 9.03
N ARG A 153 13.23 13.40 9.59
CA ARG A 153 12.96 14.65 8.86
C ARG A 153 14.22 15.21 8.19
N LYS A 154 15.39 14.97 8.78
CA LYS A 154 16.69 15.38 8.21
C LYS A 154 17.00 14.72 6.86
N ALA A 155 16.39 13.56 6.58
CA ALA A 155 16.59 12.82 5.34
C ALA A 155 15.67 13.28 4.19
N ILE A 156 14.81 14.26 4.43
CA ILE A 156 13.72 14.66 3.54
C ILE A 156 14.08 15.91 2.75
N HIS A 157 13.98 15.79 1.43
CA HIS A 157 13.92 16.91 0.51
C HIS A 157 12.48 17.09 0.01
N ILE A 158 11.87 18.24 0.31
CA ILE A 158 10.52 18.57 -0.15
C ILE A 158 10.57 18.85 -1.66
N LEU A 159 9.71 18.17 -2.41
CA LEU A 159 9.49 18.48 -3.82
C LEU A 159 8.47 19.61 -3.93
N THR A 160 8.77 20.57 -4.79
CA THR A 160 7.88 21.70 -5.06
C THR A 160 7.71 21.92 -6.55
N LEU A 161 6.49 22.20 -6.96
CA LEU A 161 6.15 22.72 -8.28
C LEU A 161 6.32 24.25 -8.28
N GLU A 162 6.76 24.77 -9.42
CA GLU A 162 6.61 26.20 -9.72
C GLU A 162 5.11 26.44 -9.93
N GLY A 163 4.53 27.38 -9.17
CA GLY A 163 3.12 27.75 -9.33
C GLY A 163 2.86 28.20 -10.75
N SER A 164 1.78 27.70 -11.36
CA SER A 164 1.32 28.17 -12.66
C SER A 164 0.88 29.64 -12.55
N ASP A 165 1.39 30.46 -13.47
CA ASP A 165 1.12 31.88 -13.67
C ASP A 165 -0.31 32.30 -13.29
N LEU A 166 -0.44 33.18 -12.28
CA LEU A 166 -1.53 34.15 -12.13
C LEU A 166 -1.28 35.14 -10.97
N ASP A 167 -0.41 34.80 -10.01
CA ASP A 167 0.06 35.73 -8.98
C ASP A 167 1.58 35.91 -9.09
N ALA A 168 2.04 37.16 -9.19
CA ALA A 168 3.42 37.59 -9.44
C ALA A 168 4.43 37.26 -8.31
N THR A 169 4.25 36.15 -7.60
CA THR A 169 5.21 35.59 -6.65
C THR A 169 5.43 34.14 -7.02
N GLU A 170 6.67 33.77 -7.35
CA GLU A 170 7.17 32.39 -7.56
C GLU A 170 6.92 31.52 -6.31
N LYS A 171 5.66 31.16 -6.06
CA LYS A 171 5.28 30.41 -4.87
C LYS A 171 5.51 28.95 -5.15
N LYS A 172 6.57 28.40 -4.57
CA LYS A 172 6.88 26.96 -4.61
C LYS A 172 5.81 26.19 -3.84
N VAL A 173 4.99 25.40 -4.54
CA VAL A 173 3.91 24.61 -3.93
C VAL A 173 4.37 23.17 -3.76
N PRO A 174 4.26 22.55 -2.58
CA PRO A 174 4.62 21.15 -2.39
C PRO A 174 3.87 20.20 -3.33
N VAL A 175 4.55 19.17 -3.83
CA VAL A 175 3.90 18.10 -4.60
C VAL A 175 3.00 17.28 -3.67
N LEU A 176 1.74 17.12 -4.06
CA LEU A 176 0.73 16.38 -3.32
C LEU A 176 0.09 15.32 -4.21
N LEU A 177 -0.24 14.17 -3.61
CA LEU A 177 -1.16 13.22 -4.22
C LEU A 177 -2.57 13.82 -4.30
N SER A 178 -3.30 13.51 -5.36
CA SER A 178 -4.73 13.81 -5.43
C SER A 178 -5.54 12.93 -4.45
N ASP A 179 -6.75 13.33 -4.11
CA ASP A 179 -7.62 12.56 -3.20
C ASP A 179 -7.85 11.12 -3.69
N VAL A 180 -7.99 10.94 -5.01
CA VAL A 180 -8.11 9.63 -5.65
C VAL A 180 -6.86 8.79 -5.41
N GLN A 181 -5.67 9.38 -5.53
CA GLN A 181 -4.40 8.69 -5.29
C GLN A 181 -4.20 8.34 -3.82
N ILE A 182 -4.54 9.26 -2.91
CA ILE A 182 -4.50 9.01 -1.46
C ILE A 182 -5.40 7.83 -1.12
N GLN A 183 -6.61 7.79 -1.70
CA GLN A 183 -7.54 6.69 -1.51
C GLN A 183 -7.00 5.36 -2.05
N LEU A 184 -6.33 5.34 -3.21
CA LEU A 184 -5.69 4.13 -3.73
C LEU A 184 -4.58 3.62 -2.79
N VAL A 185 -3.76 4.53 -2.24
CA VAL A 185 -2.74 4.17 -1.24
C VAL A 185 -3.39 3.62 0.03
N ASP A 186 -4.49 4.22 0.49
CA ASP A 186 -5.24 3.75 1.65
C ASP A 186 -5.84 2.36 1.43
N ASP A 187 -6.45 2.12 0.26
CA ASP A 187 -7.01 0.82 -0.11
C ASP A 187 -5.93 -0.27 -0.12
N LEU A 188 -4.72 0.06 -0.61
CA LEU A 188 -3.55 -0.83 -0.55
C LEU A 188 -3.10 -1.09 0.89
N PHE A 189 -3.04 -0.05 1.73
CA PHE A 189 -2.69 -0.17 3.14
C PHE A 189 -3.66 -1.10 3.89
N ARG A 190 -4.96 -0.89 3.73
CA ARG A 190 -6.00 -1.68 4.41
C ARG A 190 -5.98 -3.15 3.97
N THR A 191 -5.81 -3.39 2.67
CA THR A 191 -5.69 -4.76 2.15
C THR A 191 -4.42 -5.45 2.66
N ARG A 192 -3.29 -4.74 2.72
CA ARG A 192 -1.99 -5.34 3.04
C ARG A 192 -1.73 -5.52 4.54
N TYR A 193 -2.08 -4.53 5.36
CA TYR A 193 -1.75 -4.47 6.79
C TYR A 193 -2.93 -4.75 7.70
N LEU A 194 -4.15 -4.40 7.29
CA LEU A 194 -5.37 -4.68 8.08
C LEU A 194 -6.04 -5.99 7.66
N ASN A 195 -5.52 -6.65 6.61
CA ASN A 195 -6.08 -7.88 6.02
C ASN A 195 -7.56 -7.74 5.68
N GLU A 196 -7.99 -6.54 5.31
CA GLU A 196 -9.37 -6.32 4.89
C GLU A 196 -9.62 -6.98 3.53
N PRO A 197 -10.70 -7.77 3.37
CA PRO A 197 -11.00 -8.41 2.11
C PRO A 197 -11.51 -7.39 1.08
N THR A 198 -11.15 -7.62 -0.18
CA THR A 198 -11.74 -6.86 -1.28
C THR A 198 -13.19 -7.29 -1.53
N LEU A 199 -14.01 -6.45 -2.15
CA LEU A 199 -15.37 -6.86 -2.52
C LEU A 199 -15.37 -8.12 -3.41
N TYR A 200 -14.40 -8.23 -4.32
CA TYR A 200 -14.19 -9.45 -5.12
C TYR A 200 -13.98 -10.68 -4.22
N ASP A 201 -13.10 -10.59 -3.23
CA ASP A 201 -12.83 -11.69 -2.30
C ASP A 201 -14.07 -12.05 -1.47
N VAL A 202 -14.82 -11.06 -1.02
CA VAL A 202 -16.09 -11.27 -0.29
C VAL A 202 -17.08 -12.03 -1.14
N ILE A 203 -17.33 -11.59 -2.37
CA ILE A 203 -18.27 -12.25 -3.29
C ILE A 203 -17.80 -13.68 -3.63
N MET A 204 -16.51 -13.88 -3.83
CA MET A 204 -16.00 -15.20 -4.20
C MET A 204 -15.98 -16.20 -3.04
N ARG A 205 -15.60 -15.74 -1.84
CA ARG A 205 -15.22 -16.63 -0.72
C ARG A 205 -16.15 -16.57 0.48
N HIS A 206 -16.85 -15.45 0.71
CA HIS A 206 -17.55 -15.21 1.98
C HIS A 206 -19.08 -15.35 1.90
N ILE A 207 -19.68 -15.29 0.70
CA ILE A 207 -21.15 -15.46 0.53
C ILE A 207 -21.63 -16.93 0.52
N ARG A 208 -20.77 -17.88 0.95
CA ARG A 208 -21.08 -19.31 1.07
C ARG A 208 -21.51 -19.95 -0.26
N LEU A 209 -22.69 -20.57 -0.32
CA LEU A 209 -23.27 -21.20 -1.52
C LEU A 209 -24.05 -20.22 -2.40
N LEU A 210 -24.30 -19.01 -1.90
CA LEU A 210 -25.09 -18.01 -2.61
C LEU A 210 -24.34 -17.45 -3.83
N VAL A 211 -25.10 -16.90 -4.77
CA VAL A 211 -24.60 -16.24 -5.98
C VAL A 211 -25.28 -14.89 -6.12
N PRO A 212 -24.58 -13.81 -6.48
CA PRO A 212 -25.23 -12.54 -6.76
C PRO A 212 -26.14 -12.65 -7.98
N VAL A 213 -27.35 -12.10 -7.91
CA VAL A 213 -28.27 -12.07 -9.06
C VAL A 213 -27.69 -11.19 -10.17
N ARG A 214 -27.16 -10.05 -9.78
CA ARG A 214 -26.59 -9.02 -10.64
C ARG A 214 -25.57 -8.18 -9.87
N ILE A 215 -24.56 -7.68 -10.58
CA ILE A 215 -23.65 -6.67 -10.05
C ILE A 215 -23.89 -5.36 -10.81
N PRO A 216 -24.43 -4.31 -10.16
CA PRO A 216 -24.57 -3.00 -10.79
C PRO A 216 -23.24 -2.50 -11.36
N GLU A 217 -23.24 -1.87 -12.54
CA GLU A 217 -22.01 -1.36 -13.16
C GLU A 217 -21.28 -0.35 -12.28
N SER A 218 -22.05 0.47 -11.55
CA SER A 218 -21.52 1.41 -10.56
C SER A 218 -20.74 0.72 -9.43
N TYR A 219 -20.87 -0.60 -9.27
CA TYR A 219 -20.19 -1.37 -8.23
C TYR A 219 -18.89 -2.03 -8.72
N LEU A 220 -18.65 -2.06 -10.03
CA LEU A 220 -17.46 -2.70 -10.61
C LEU A 220 -16.16 -2.04 -10.12
N SER A 221 -16.16 -0.71 -9.96
CA SER A 221 -15.03 0.04 -9.41
C SER A 221 -14.75 -0.26 -7.93
N TYR A 222 -15.69 -0.89 -7.21
CA TYR A 222 -15.46 -1.34 -5.82
C TYR A 222 -14.88 -2.75 -5.73
N LEU A 223 -14.84 -3.53 -6.81
CA LEU A 223 -14.40 -4.93 -6.76
C LEU A 223 -12.98 -5.11 -6.22
N SER A 224 -12.08 -4.21 -6.61
CA SER A 224 -10.69 -4.20 -6.16
C SER A 224 -10.46 -3.51 -4.81
N ARG A 225 -11.51 -2.95 -4.20
CA ARG A 225 -11.41 -2.11 -3.01
C ARG A 225 -11.73 -2.90 -1.73
N PRO A 226 -11.05 -2.61 -0.61
CA PRO A 226 -11.33 -3.23 0.68
C PRO A 226 -12.69 -2.78 1.22
N VAL A 227 -13.48 -3.73 1.71
CA VAL A 227 -14.85 -3.48 2.19
C VAL A 227 -15.11 -4.07 3.58
N SER A 228 -15.92 -3.35 4.36
CA SER A 228 -16.65 -3.95 5.47
C SER A 228 -17.96 -4.52 4.95
N TYR A 229 -18.35 -5.71 5.39
CA TYR A 229 -19.56 -6.37 4.88
C TYR A 229 -20.32 -7.12 5.98
N ILE A 230 -21.62 -7.31 5.75
CA ILE A 230 -22.53 -8.09 6.59
C ILE A 230 -23.45 -8.89 5.66
N LEU A 231 -23.62 -10.17 5.95
CA LEU A 231 -24.55 -11.05 5.24
C LEU A 231 -25.81 -11.23 6.09
N ILE A 232 -26.96 -10.80 5.58
CA ILE A 232 -28.25 -10.95 6.26
C ILE A 232 -29.20 -11.63 5.29
N GLY A 233 -29.54 -12.90 5.55
CA GLY A 233 -30.36 -13.71 4.66
C GLY A 233 -29.75 -13.83 3.27
N ASP A 234 -30.48 -13.34 2.28
CA ASP A 234 -30.18 -13.33 0.85
C ASP A 234 -29.56 -12.01 0.37
N LYS A 235 -29.06 -11.17 1.29
CA LYS A 235 -28.49 -9.86 0.95
C LYS A 235 -27.08 -9.69 1.51
N LEU A 236 -26.17 -9.29 0.64
CA LEU A 236 -24.84 -8.82 1.00
C LEU A 236 -24.86 -7.30 1.12
N TYR A 237 -24.71 -6.82 2.36
CA TYR A 237 -24.50 -5.40 2.63
C TYR A 237 -23.01 -5.12 2.71
N PHE A 238 -22.53 -4.08 2.02
CA PHE A 238 -21.12 -3.70 2.05
C PHE A 238 -20.90 -2.19 2.04
N LYS A 239 -19.78 -1.75 2.60
CA LYS A 239 -19.31 -0.36 2.51
C LYS A 239 -17.80 -0.31 2.27
N CYS A 240 -17.36 0.65 1.47
CA CYS A 240 -15.94 0.98 1.31
C CYS A 240 -15.53 1.94 2.43
N GLY A 241 -14.24 1.96 2.83
CA GLY A 241 -13.80 2.75 3.99
C GLY A 241 -14.07 4.25 3.89
N ASN A 242 -14.05 4.80 2.68
CA ASN A 242 -14.29 6.21 2.40
C ASN A 242 -15.76 6.54 2.09
N ASN A 243 -16.66 5.55 2.10
CA ASN A 243 -18.06 5.78 1.82
C ASN A 243 -18.92 5.30 3.00
N ALA A 244 -19.61 6.25 3.64
CA ALA A 244 -20.51 5.95 4.75
C ALA A 244 -21.75 5.16 4.31
N GLU A 245 -22.12 5.25 3.04
CA GLU A 245 -23.31 4.61 2.49
C GLU A 245 -23.10 3.10 2.33
N MET A 246 -23.98 2.34 3.00
CA MET A 246 -24.09 0.88 2.82
C MET A 246 -24.77 0.56 1.50
N LYS A 247 -24.10 -0.22 0.67
CA LYS A 247 -24.59 -0.74 -0.60
C LYS A 247 -25.06 -2.17 -0.42
N THR A 248 -25.97 -2.62 -1.28
CA THR A 248 -26.58 -3.94 -1.16
C THR A 248 -26.47 -4.70 -2.48
N ILE A 249 -26.11 -5.97 -2.41
CA ILE A 249 -26.14 -6.92 -3.52
C ILE A 249 -27.11 -8.04 -3.15
N GLU A 250 -28.09 -8.27 -4.01
CA GLU A 250 -29.04 -9.38 -3.87
C GLU A 250 -28.37 -10.69 -4.27
N LEU A 251 -28.59 -11.70 -3.44
CA LEU A 251 -28.03 -13.02 -3.58
C LEU A 251 -29.14 -14.05 -3.70
N VAL A 252 -28.83 -15.15 -4.36
CA VAL A 252 -29.75 -16.29 -4.51
C VAL A 252 -29.04 -17.59 -4.19
N ASP A 253 -29.76 -18.49 -3.53
CA ASP A 253 -29.32 -19.86 -3.37
C ASP A 253 -29.79 -20.67 -4.57
N LEU A 254 -28.84 -21.19 -5.35
CA LEU A 254 -29.13 -22.00 -6.50
C LEU A 254 -29.15 -23.51 -6.18
N GLY A 255 -29.00 -23.90 -4.91
CA GLY A 255 -29.34 -25.17 -4.26
C GLY A 255 -28.64 -26.45 -4.73
N PHE A 256 -28.39 -26.58 -6.04
CA PHE A 256 -28.00 -27.82 -6.72
C PHE A 256 -26.74 -27.65 -7.58
N ILE A 257 -26.16 -26.45 -7.60
CA ILE A 257 -24.99 -26.15 -8.43
C ILE A 257 -23.72 -26.65 -7.75
N LYS A 258 -22.92 -27.42 -8.50
CA LYS A 258 -21.58 -27.84 -8.06
C LYS A 258 -20.71 -26.61 -7.80
N PHE A 259 -19.88 -26.66 -6.74
CA PHE A 259 -18.99 -25.56 -6.35
C PHE A 259 -18.17 -24.96 -7.50
N LYS A 260 -17.65 -25.81 -8.41
CA LYS A 260 -16.88 -25.36 -9.58
C LYS A 260 -17.72 -24.47 -10.51
N VAL A 261 -18.93 -24.92 -10.85
CA VAL A 261 -19.86 -24.18 -11.73
C VAL A 261 -20.28 -22.87 -11.06
N ARG A 262 -20.54 -22.88 -9.75
CA ARG A 262 -20.78 -21.66 -8.97
C ARG A 262 -19.61 -20.68 -9.09
N SER A 263 -18.39 -21.14 -8.84
CA SER A 263 -17.20 -20.29 -8.91
C SER A 263 -16.97 -19.72 -10.31
N ASP A 264 -17.25 -20.50 -11.36
CA ASP A 264 -17.09 -20.05 -12.74
C ASP A 264 -18.17 -19.01 -13.10
N LEU A 265 -19.42 -19.22 -12.68
CA LEU A 265 -20.51 -18.23 -12.82
C LEU A 265 -20.16 -16.89 -12.16
N ILE A 266 -19.67 -16.93 -10.92
CA ILE A 266 -19.28 -15.70 -10.21
C ILE A 266 -18.09 -15.04 -10.92
N ARG A 267 -17.09 -15.78 -11.41
CA ARG A 267 -15.99 -15.17 -12.17
C ARG A 267 -16.49 -14.48 -13.43
N SER A 268 -17.43 -15.09 -14.16
CA SER A 268 -18.05 -14.46 -15.34
C SER A 268 -18.83 -13.19 -14.97
N LEU A 269 -19.56 -13.21 -13.85
CA LEU A 269 -20.30 -12.05 -13.35
C LEU A 269 -19.38 -10.89 -12.94
N LEU A 270 -18.18 -11.20 -12.44
CA LEU A 270 -17.16 -10.24 -12.02
C LEU A 270 -16.16 -9.89 -13.13
N SER A 271 -16.41 -10.31 -14.38
CA SER A 271 -15.56 -10.02 -15.53
C SER A 271 -15.61 -8.54 -15.92
N ASP A 272 -14.52 -8.00 -16.45
CA ASP A 272 -14.49 -6.65 -17.04
C ASP A 272 -15.29 -6.57 -18.35
N ASP A 273 -15.47 -7.70 -19.04
CA ASP A 273 -16.25 -7.81 -20.29
C ASP A 273 -17.76 -7.82 -20.01
N ALA A 274 -18.46 -6.81 -20.53
CA ALA A 274 -19.91 -6.67 -20.38
C ALA A 274 -20.70 -7.83 -21.01
N GLY A 275 -20.26 -8.39 -22.14
CA GLY A 275 -20.93 -9.51 -22.78
C GLY A 275 -20.87 -10.79 -21.95
N ILE A 276 -19.71 -11.04 -21.33
CA ILE A 276 -19.54 -12.18 -20.40
C ILE A 276 -20.43 -12.00 -19.15
N ARG A 277 -20.53 -10.77 -18.62
CA ARG A 277 -21.39 -10.47 -17.47
C ARG A 277 -22.87 -10.71 -17.80
N THR A 278 -23.37 -10.15 -18.90
CA THR A 278 -24.78 -10.29 -19.29
C THR A 278 -25.15 -11.76 -19.49
N ALA A 279 -24.29 -12.55 -20.14
CA ALA A 279 -24.52 -13.99 -20.31
C ALA A 279 -24.56 -14.74 -18.96
N ALA A 280 -23.76 -14.31 -17.98
CA ALA A 280 -23.80 -14.88 -16.62
C ALA A 280 -25.11 -14.52 -15.89
N GLU A 281 -25.56 -13.26 -15.98
CA GLU A 281 -26.83 -12.80 -15.40
C GLU A 281 -28.03 -13.57 -15.97
N GLU A 282 -28.04 -13.80 -17.30
CA GLU A 282 -29.06 -14.60 -17.97
C GLU A 282 -29.02 -16.07 -17.51
N SER A 283 -27.82 -16.65 -17.36
CA SER A 283 -27.65 -18.02 -16.88
C SER A 283 -28.18 -18.20 -15.45
N ILE A 284 -27.89 -17.24 -14.57
CA ILE A 284 -28.36 -17.22 -13.18
C ILE A 284 -29.88 -17.10 -13.15
N SER A 285 -30.44 -16.17 -13.93
CA SER A 285 -31.88 -15.97 -14.04
C SER A 285 -32.59 -17.23 -14.53
N GLY A 286 -32.07 -17.87 -15.58
CA GLY A 286 -32.62 -19.12 -16.11
C GLY A 286 -32.60 -20.27 -15.10
N GLN A 287 -31.53 -20.38 -14.32
CA GLN A 287 -31.43 -21.39 -13.24
C GLN A 287 -32.39 -21.10 -12.09
N LEU A 288 -32.65 -19.83 -11.79
CA LEU A 288 -33.64 -19.41 -10.80
C LEU A 288 -35.07 -19.80 -11.21
N TYR A 289 -35.43 -19.58 -12.49
CA TYR A 289 -36.72 -20.01 -13.05
C TYR A 289 -36.86 -21.55 -13.03
N ALA A 290 -35.78 -22.28 -13.33
CA ALA A 290 -35.78 -23.73 -13.27
C ALA A 290 -35.94 -24.27 -11.83
N ALA A 291 -35.38 -23.57 -10.83
CA ALA A 291 -35.51 -23.93 -9.42
C ALA A 291 -36.92 -23.66 -8.88
N THR A 292 -37.51 -22.51 -9.22
CA THR A 292 -38.86 -22.12 -8.80
C THR A 292 -39.95 -22.98 -9.45
N SER A 293 -39.83 -23.30 -10.75
CA SER A 293 -40.76 -24.20 -11.44
C SER A 293 -40.78 -25.63 -10.87
N LYS A 294 -39.61 -26.16 -10.47
CA LYS A 294 -39.53 -27.46 -9.77
C LYS A 294 -40.15 -27.45 -8.38
N SER A 295 -40.11 -26.32 -7.68
CA SER A 295 -40.73 -26.18 -6.34
C SER A 295 -42.26 -26.07 -6.38
N ASN A 296 -42.81 -25.44 -7.43
CA ASN A 296 -44.27 -25.29 -7.59
C ASN A 296 -44.93 -26.54 -8.20
N GLY A 297 -44.26 -27.27 -9.08
CA GLY A 297 -44.79 -28.53 -9.65
C GLY A 297 -44.95 -29.68 -8.65
N GLY A 298 -44.41 -29.56 -7.44
CA GLY A 298 -44.56 -30.56 -6.36
C GLY A 298 -45.78 -30.35 -5.45
N LYS A 299 -46.58 -29.30 -5.65
CA LYS A 299 -47.71 -28.94 -4.78
C LYS A 299 -49.11 -29.19 -5.37
N GLU A 300 -49.24 -29.67 -6.61
CA GLU A 300 -50.53 -29.85 -7.29
C GLU A 300 -51.01 -31.32 -7.44
N MET A 301 -50.48 -32.27 -6.66
CA MET A 301 -50.93 -33.67 -6.74
C MET A 301 -51.22 -34.32 -5.37
N VAL A 302 -51.90 -33.60 -4.48
CA VAL A 302 -52.59 -34.22 -3.33
C VAL A 302 -53.89 -33.44 -3.06
N ASP A 303 -54.91 -33.64 -3.89
CA ASP A 303 -56.32 -33.50 -3.51
C ASP A 303 -57.20 -33.97 -4.67
N ALA A 304 -57.22 -35.29 -4.83
CA ALA A 304 -58.23 -35.99 -5.61
C ALA A 304 -58.35 -37.43 -5.10
N SER A 305 -58.76 -37.58 -3.85
CA SER A 305 -59.41 -38.81 -3.35
C SER A 305 -59.78 -38.64 -1.88
N GLU A 306 -61.00 -38.16 -1.63
CA GLU A 306 -61.84 -38.71 -0.57
C GLU A 306 -63.30 -38.34 -0.90
N THR A 307 -63.99 -39.36 -1.43
CA THR A 307 -65.44 -39.55 -1.42
C THR A 307 -65.97 -39.74 -0.01
#